data_AF-A0A258AK41-F1
#
_entry.id   AF-A0A258AK41-F1
#
_cell.length_a   1.000
_cell.length_b   1.000
_cell.length_c   1.000
_cell.angle_alpha   90.00
_cell.angle_beta   90.00
_cell.angle_gamma   90.00
#
_symmetry.space_group_name_H-M   'P 1'
#
loop_
_entity.id
_entity.type
_entity.pdbx_description
1 polymer ?
#
loop_
_entity_poly.entity_id
_entity_poly.type
_entity_poly.pdbx_seq_one_letter_code
_entity_poly.pdbx_strand_id
1 'polypeptide(L)'
;MLMALERGVKGGVWFSLIDKIWAERTLQLAWEQVQSNAGACGVDGISVAHFEKDSQTRLLAVKEHLIKGSYQPKPVRRVYIPKPGSSEPERSGDSQPQAARRESEAKQKRPLGIPTVTDRIVQTAVKMVIEPIFEREFAEHSHGFRPGRSCRDALRRVEELLQSGLVHVVDVDIKGCFDSIPHQRLLELVGERIADGRVLALIESFLKQGIMDQAGEIEPGDRVEGTPQGGSLSPLLANIYLNPLDHLMSRRGVEMVRYADDMVMLCRDAQEALTTLQALREWAARAGLELHAQKTKIVEMGQPGSHFDFLGYRFWRSKTSGRIRRFIRPKSMKKMRGKLKPFTRRTSGQSMSAIARVLRPRLAGFFNYFKHAAAVSLTEMDKWVRMRLRSILRKRAGRHGKARGLDHQRWPNSYFAKLGVFNLEEARKLELMSLRAAANF
;
A
#
# COMPACT_ATOMS: atom_id res chain seq x y z
N MET A 1 -12.83 -28.53 -0.81
CA MET A 1 -12.21 -27.43 -0.04
C MET A 1 -13.25 -26.54 0.62
N LEU A 2 -14.21 -25.99 -0.13
CA LEU A 2 -15.29 -25.13 0.41
C LEU A 2 -16.07 -25.80 1.58
N MET A 3 -16.52 -27.04 1.44
CA MET A 3 -17.18 -27.76 2.55
C MET A 3 -16.28 -27.96 3.79
N ALA A 4 -14.98 -28.17 3.61
CA ALA A 4 -14.03 -28.30 4.72
C ALA A 4 -13.68 -26.94 5.34
N LEU A 5 -13.69 -25.88 4.52
CA LEU A 5 -13.64 -24.48 4.93
C LEU A 5 -14.95 -24.02 5.56
N GLU A 6 -16.05 -24.77 5.52
CA GLU A 6 -17.28 -24.42 6.24
C GLU A 6 -17.37 -25.22 7.55
N ARG A 7 -17.24 -26.55 7.44
CA ARG A 7 -17.39 -27.51 8.55
C ARG A 7 -16.17 -27.59 9.48
N GLY A 8 -15.04 -27.01 9.07
CA GLY A 8 -13.76 -27.14 9.78
C GLY A 8 -13.05 -28.46 9.47
N VAL A 9 -11.74 -28.49 9.69
CA VAL A 9 -10.90 -29.69 9.57
C VAL A 9 -10.62 -30.23 10.96
N LYS A 10 -10.56 -31.57 11.11
CA LYS A 10 -10.28 -32.22 12.40
C LYS A 10 -8.92 -31.72 12.93
N GLY A 11 -8.93 -31.06 14.09
CA GLY A 11 -7.74 -30.46 14.71
C GLY A 11 -7.31 -29.11 14.13
N GLY A 12 -8.02 -28.53 13.17
CA GLY A 12 -7.71 -27.21 12.59
C GLY A 12 -6.48 -27.16 11.66
N VAL A 13 -5.85 -28.31 11.39
CA VAL A 13 -4.61 -28.41 10.60
C VAL A 13 -4.88 -29.06 9.25
N TRP A 14 -4.30 -28.50 8.19
CA TRP A 14 -4.45 -28.94 6.80
C TRP A 14 -3.20 -29.71 6.34
N PHE A 15 -3.37 -30.97 5.93
CA PHE A 15 -2.26 -31.89 5.63
C PHE A 15 -2.01 -32.13 4.12
N SER A 16 -2.96 -31.78 3.26
CA SER A 16 -2.85 -32.00 1.81
C SER A 16 -3.46 -30.81 1.05
N LEU A 17 -2.59 -29.88 0.68
CA LEU A 17 -2.92 -28.63 -0.02
C LEU A 17 -2.17 -28.48 -1.34
N ILE A 18 -1.02 -29.15 -1.50
CA ILE A 18 -0.20 -29.04 -2.72
C ILE A 18 -0.96 -29.43 -3.99
N ASP A 19 -1.88 -30.39 -3.86
CA ASP A 19 -2.75 -30.88 -4.93
C ASP A 19 -3.69 -29.79 -5.47
N LYS A 20 -4.10 -28.87 -4.60
CA LYS A 20 -4.96 -27.73 -4.95
C LYS A 20 -4.18 -26.62 -5.60
N ILE A 21 -2.88 -26.51 -5.32
CA ILE A 21 -1.99 -25.49 -5.89
C ILE A 21 -1.67 -25.83 -7.35
N TRP A 22 -1.31 -27.10 -7.65
CA TRP A 22 -1.02 -27.53 -9.02
C TRP A 22 -2.28 -27.81 -9.86
N ALA A 23 -3.47 -27.65 -9.29
CA ALA A 23 -4.71 -27.88 -10.00
C ALA A 23 -4.80 -26.91 -11.18
N GLU A 24 -5.16 -27.43 -12.35
CA GLU A 24 -5.14 -26.67 -13.60
C GLU A 24 -6.01 -25.42 -13.52
N ARG A 25 -7.21 -25.54 -12.91
CA ARG A 25 -8.09 -24.41 -12.64
C ARG A 25 -7.44 -23.35 -11.75
N THR A 26 -6.70 -23.75 -10.72
CA THR A 26 -6.02 -22.81 -9.81
C THR A 26 -4.91 -22.06 -10.53
N LEU A 27 -4.09 -22.77 -11.30
CA LEU A 27 -3.01 -22.19 -12.09
C LEU A 27 -3.54 -21.24 -13.17
N GLN A 28 -4.66 -21.59 -13.80
CA GLN A 28 -5.34 -20.75 -14.79
C GLN A 28 -5.86 -19.44 -14.16
N LEU A 29 -6.56 -19.52 -13.03
CA LEU A 29 -7.03 -18.34 -12.30
C LEU A 29 -5.87 -17.47 -11.81
N ALA A 30 -4.78 -18.10 -11.35
CA ALA A 30 -3.58 -17.38 -10.96
C ALA A 30 -2.93 -16.66 -12.16
N TRP A 31 -2.91 -17.29 -13.33
CA TRP A 31 -2.46 -16.67 -14.58
C TRP A 31 -3.30 -15.46 -14.96
N GLU A 32 -4.62 -15.58 -14.98
CA GLU A 32 -5.54 -14.48 -15.30
C GLU A 32 -5.32 -13.27 -14.37
N GLN A 33 -5.10 -13.52 -13.07
CA GLN A 33 -4.78 -12.46 -12.13
C GLN A 33 -3.43 -11.80 -12.44
N VAL A 34 -2.39 -12.58 -12.76
CA VAL A 34 -1.06 -12.05 -13.13
C VAL A 34 -1.12 -11.27 -14.45
N GLN A 35 -1.92 -11.74 -15.40
CA GLN A 35 -2.14 -11.08 -16.69
C GLN A 35 -2.80 -9.71 -16.49
N SER A 36 -3.87 -9.64 -15.68
CA SER A 36 -4.59 -8.39 -15.40
C SER A 36 -3.71 -7.32 -14.72
N ASN A 37 -2.72 -7.75 -13.92
CA ASN A 37 -1.81 -6.85 -13.23
C ASN A 37 -0.77 -6.21 -14.17
N ALA A 38 -0.57 -6.75 -15.39
CA ALA A 38 0.36 -6.25 -16.42
C ALA A 38 1.76 -5.90 -15.88
N GLY A 39 2.28 -6.76 -14.98
CA GLY A 39 3.55 -6.54 -14.30
C GLY A 39 4.77 -6.65 -15.23
N ALA A 40 5.87 -5.96 -14.88
CA ALA A 40 7.13 -6.03 -15.63
C ALA A 40 7.73 -7.45 -15.62
N CYS A 41 8.60 -7.75 -16.59
CA CYS A 41 9.32 -9.03 -16.66
C CYS A 41 10.32 -9.18 -15.49
N GLY A 42 10.54 -10.45 -15.11
CA GLY A 42 11.54 -10.85 -14.13
C GLY A 42 12.93 -10.97 -14.75
N VAL A 43 13.79 -11.78 -14.15
CA VAL A 43 15.18 -12.03 -14.62
C VAL A 43 15.24 -12.78 -15.94
N ASP A 44 14.19 -13.54 -16.28
CA ASP A 44 14.10 -14.34 -17.50
C ASP A 44 13.71 -13.54 -18.75
N GLY A 45 13.41 -12.24 -18.61
CA GLY A 45 13.02 -11.37 -19.71
C GLY A 45 11.64 -11.68 -20.31
N ILE A 46 10.94 -12.71 -19.83
CA ILE A 46 9.63 -13.11 -20.35
C ILE A 46 8.58 -12.11 -19.87
N SER A 47 7.98 -11.39 -20.82
CA SER A 47 6.86 -10.49 -20.56
C SER A 47 5.55 -11.25 -20.44
N VAL A 48 4.54 -10.63 -19.84
CA VAL A 48 3.17 -11.18 -19.79
C VAL A 48 2.65 -11.47 -21.19
N ALA A 49 2.85 -10.55 -22.14
CA ALA A 49 2.43 -10.74 -23.54
C ALA A 49 3.17 -11.88 -24.25
N HIS A 50 4.43 -12.16 -23.89
CA HIS A 50 5.14 -13.32 -24.43
C HIS A 50 4.66 -14.62 -23.79
N PHE A 51 4.42 -14.63 -22.48
CA PHE A 51 3.89 -15.79 -21.77
C PHE A 51 2.50 -16.19 -22.30
N GLU A 52 1.66 -15.21 -22.62
CA GLU A 52 0.30 -15.42 -23.14
C GLU A 52 0.27 -16.27 -24.41
N LYS A 53 1.22 -16.04 -25.33
CA LYS A 53 1.31 -16.74 -26.63
C LYS A 53 1.39 -18.26 -26.50
N ASP A 54 1.93 -18.76 -25.39
CA ASP A 54 2.11 -20.19 -25.15
C ASP A 54 1.76 -20.53 -23.68
N SER A 55 0.71 -19.89 -23.18
CA SER A 55 0.34 -19.95 -21.76
C SER A 55 -0.04 -21.36 -21.33
N GLN A 56 -0.80 -22.10 -22.14
CA GLN A 56 -1.23 -23.47 -21.83
C GLN A 56 -0.04 -24.41 -21.62
N THR A 57 0.88 -24.48 -22.58
CA THR A 57 2.07 -25.34 -22.49
C THR A 57 2.94 -24.98 -21.29
N ARG A 58 3.14 -23.68 -21.04
CA ARG A 58 3.93 -23.21 -19.90
C ARG A 58 3.27 -23.54 -18.56
N LEU A 59 1.95 -23.41 -18.45
CA LEU A 59 1.20 -23.79 -17.25
C LEU A 59 1.26 -25.30 -17.00
N LEU A 60 1.19 -26.13 -18.04
CA LEU A 60 1.36 -27.57 -17.94
C LEU A 60 2.77 -27.95 -17.45
N ALA A 61 3.81 -27.30 -18.00
CA ALA A 61 5.18 -27.51 -17.52
C ALA A 61 5.32 -27.15 -16.03
N VAL A 62 4.75 -26.01 -15.61
CA VAL A 62 4.74 -25.60 -14.19
C VAL A 62 4.02 -26.61 -13.31
N LYS A 63 2.86 -27.10 -13.75
CA LYS A 63 2.11 -28.17 -13.07
C LYS A 63 2.96 -29.41 -12.89
N GLU A 64 3.67 -29.87 -13.92
CA GLU A 64 4.56 -31.04 -13.81
C GLU A 64 5.70 -30.83 -12.82
N HIS A 65 6.34 -29.66 -12.84
CA HIS A 65 7.40 -29.33 -11.87
C HIS A 65 6.87 -29.32 -10.43
N LEU A 66 5.66 -28.78 -10.22
CA LEU A 66 4.99 -28.81 -8.93
C LEU A 66 4.65 -30.25 -8.52
N ILE A 67 4.17 -31.10 -9.44
CA ILE A 67 3.86 -32.53 -9.19
C ILE A 67 5.09 -33.30 -8.76
N LYS A 68 6.19 -33.15 -9.49
CA LYS A 68 7.46 -33.82 -9.22
C LYS A 68 8.21 -33.25 -8.02
N GLY A 69 7.79 -32.09 -7.50
CA GLY A 69 8.50 -31.40 -6.41
C GLY A 69 9.85 -30.83 -6.85
N SER A 70 10.09 -30.69 -8.16
CA SER A 70 11.32 -30.17 -8.74
C SER A 70 11.27 -28.67 -9.06
N TYR A 71 10.16 -28.00 -8.70
CA TYR A 71 10.01 -26.57 -8.90
C TYR A 71 11.01 -25.80 -8.02
N GLN A 72 11.89 -25.03 -8.66
CA GLN A 72 12.79 -24.11 -7.99
C GLN A 72 12.49 -22.68 -8.45
N PRO A 73 12.17 -21.76 -7.52
CA PRO A 73 11.92 -20.38 -7.89
C PRO A 73 13.18 -19.71 -8.43
N LYS A 74 13.03 -18.87 -9.45
CA LYS A 74 14.16 -18.12 -10.02
C LYS A 74 14.53 -16.91 -9.15
N PRO A 75 15.75 -16.36 -9.25
CA PRO A 75 16.11 -15.12 -8.56
C PRO A 75 15.17 -13.97 -8.93
N VAL A 76 14.88 -13.09 -7.97
CA VAL A 76 14.05 -11.90 -8.22
C VAL A 76 14.90 -10.76 -8.79
N ARG A 77 14.35 -10.02 -9.75
CA ARG A 77 15.06 -8.89 -10.37
C ARG A 77 14.96 -7.65 -9.50
N ARG A 78 16.09 -7.07 -9.08
CA ARG A 78 16.11 -5.85 -8.26
C ARG A 78 15.73 -4.62 -9.10
N VAL A 79 14.72 -3.89 -8.65
CA VAL A 79 14.32 -2.60 -9.21
C VAL A 79 14.18 -1.58 -8.09
N TYR A 80 14.84 -0.44 -8.23
CA TYR A 80 14.74 0.65 -7.26
C TYR A 80 13.61 1.61 -7.62
N ILE A 81 12.62 1.71 -6.74
CA ILE A 81 11.52 2.67 -6.88
C ILE A 81 11.71 3.78 -5.85
N PRO A 82 11.67 5.08 -6.21
CA PRO A 82 11.81 6.16 -5.24
C PRO A 82 10.74 6.06 -4.12
N LYS A 83 11.18 6.17 -2.86
CA LYS A 83 10.29 6.19 -1.69
C LYS A 83 9.33 7.37 -1.82
N PRO A 84 8.03 7.18 -1.49
CA PRO A 84 7.07 8.26 -1.58
C PRO A 84 7.39 9.40 -0.60
N GLY A 85 7.86 10.53 -1.14
CA GLY A 85 8.03 11.79 -0.42
C GLY A 85 9.45 12.15 0.00
N SER A 86 10.48 11.47 -0.49
CA SER A 86 11.79 12.13 -0.63
C SER A 86 11.65 13.18 -1.73
N SER A 87 11.61 14.45 -1.34
CA SER A 87 11.92 15.51 -2.30
C SER A 87 13.34 15.28 -2.77
N GLU A 88 13.57 15.38 -4.08
CA GLU A 88 14.91 15.63 -4.63
C GLU A 88 15.66 16.61 -3.71
N PRO A 89 16.96 16.41 -3.48
CA PRO A 89 17.71 17.29 -2.62
C PRO A 89 17.51 18.73 -3.12
N GLU A 90 17.05 19.60 -2.21
CA GLU A 90 17.40 21.00 -2.36
C GLU A 90 18.92 21.02 -2.62
N ARG A 91 19.35 21.74 -3.66
CA ARG A 91 20.76 21.95 -3.97
C ARG A 91 21.40 22.73 -2.82
N SER A 92 21.63 22.07 -1.70
CA SER A 92 22.39 22.57 -0.58
C SER A 92 23.83 22.16 -0.82
N GLY A 93 24.61 23.11 -1.35
CA GLY A 93 26.08 23.21 -1.26
C GLY A 93 26.91 22.02 -1.74
N ASP A 94 27.85 22.27 -2.63
CA ASP A 94 28.78 21.29 -3.21
C ASP A 94 29.83 20.69 -2.24
N SER A 95 29.55 20.62 -0.94
CA SER A 95 30.51 20.29 0.11
C SER A 95 30.05 19.12 0.99
N GLN A 96 29.66 17.99 0.40
CA GLN A 96 29.55 16.72 1.13
C GLN A 96 30.23 15.57 0.37
N PRO A 97 30.98 14.67 1.06
CA PRO A 97 31.70 13.57 0.43
C PRO A 97 30.76 12.64 -0.37
N GLN A 98 31.23 12.14 -1.52
CA GLN A 98 30.44 11.31 -2.44
C GLN A 98 29.89 10.01 -1.80
N ALA A 99 30.55 9.46 -0.78
CA ALA A 99 30.08 8.29 -0.04
C ALA A 99 28.78 8.57 0.75
N ALA A 100 28.70 9.73 1.43
CA ALA A 100 27.50 10.16 2.15
C ALA A 100 26.33 10.46 1.20
N ARG A 101 26.63 10.96 -0.01
CA ARG A 101 25.61 11.15 -1.08
C ARG A 101 25.02 9.81 -1.51
N ARG A 102 25.84 8.78 -1.76
CA ARG A 102 25.39 7.41 -2.12
C ARG A 102 24.54 6.75 -1.02
N GLU A 103 24.93 6.88 0.24
CA GLU A 103 24.13 6.37 1.37
C GLU A 103 22.78 7.11 1.53
N SER A 104 22.78 8.44 1.33
CA SER A 104 21.56 9.25 1.38
C SER A 104 20.59 8.92 0.24
N GLU A 105 21.11 8.55 -0.94
CA GLU A 105 20.32 8.13 -2.11
C GLU A 105 19.76 6.71 -1.97
N ALA A 106 20.53 5.79 -1.38
CA ALA A 106 20.07 4.44 -1.04
C ALA A 106 18.91 4.48 -0.03
N LYS A 107 18.98 5.36 0.98
CA LYS A 107 17.87 5.58 1.94
C LYS A 107 16.58 6.06 1.28
N GLN A 108 16.64 6.67 0.08
CA GLN A 108 15.52 7.28 -0.63
C GLN A 108 14.85 6.38 -1.68
N LYS A 109 15.35 5.17 -1.94
CA LYS A 109 14.75 4.22 -2.88
C LYS A 109 14.26 2.97 -2.11
N ARG A 110 13.13 2.40 -2.54
CA ARG A 110 12.64 1.09 -2.08
C ARG A 110 13.19 0.05 -3.06
N PRO A 111 13.99 -0.92 -2.59
CA PRO A 111 14.35 -2.06 -3.41
C PRO A 111 13.10 -2.94 -3.59
N LEU A 112 12.63 -3.09 -4.82
CA LEU A 112 11.59 -4.05 -5.19
C LEU A 112 12.26 -5.26 -5.83
N GLY A 113 11.85 -6.47 -5.43
CA GLY A 113 12.18 -7.69 -6.15
C GLY A 113 11.02 -8.03 -7.07
N ILE A 114 11.27 -8.10 -8.38
CA ILE A 114 10.26 -8.51 -9.36
C ILE A 114 10.50 -9.99 -9.69
N PRO A 115 9.63 -10.91 -9.23
CA PRO A 115 9.73 -12.31 -9.60
C PRO A 115 9.39 -12.52 -11.08
N THR A 116 9.77 -13.68 -11.62
CA THR A 116 9.37 -14.07 -12.98
C THR A 116 7.85 -14.22 -13.10
N VAL A 117 7.34 -14.21 -14.34
CA VAL A 117 5.90 -14.43 -14.57
C VAL A 117 5.46 -15.76 -13.98
N THR A 118 6.25 -16.82 -14.19
CA THR A 118 6.03 -18.15 -13.62
C THR A 118 5.99 -18.13 -12.09
N ASP A 119 6.99 -17.51 -11.44
CA ASP A 119 7.01 -17.42 -9.97
C ASP A 119 5.80 -16.66 -9.44
N ARG A 120 5.37 -15.59 -10.11
CA ARG A 120 4.15 -14.85 -9.71
C ARG A 120 2.90 -15.70 -9.84
N ILE A 121 2.80 -16.56 -10.86
CA ILE A 121 1.66 -17.48 -11.02
C ILE A 121 1.66 -18.46 -9.85
N VAL A 122 2.79 -19.12 -9.57
CA VAL A 122 2.87 -20.10 -8.47
C VAL A 122 2.62 -19.44 -7.11
N GLN A 123 3.21 -18.28 -6.83
CA GLN A 123 2.93 -17.52 -5.60
C GLN A 123 1.45 -17.13 -5.48
N THR A 124 0.81 -16.76 -6.59
CA THR A 124 -0.62 -16.43 -6.61
C THR A 124 -1.49 -17.67 -6.40
N ALA A 125 -1.12 -18.81 -6.98
CA ALA A 125 -1.80 -20.08 -6.75
C ALA A 125 -1.69 -20.54 -5.29
N VAL A 126 -0.48 -20.47 -4.70
CA VAL A 126 -0.26 -20.71 -3.27
C VAL A 126 -1.16 -19.81 -2.45
N LYS A 127 -1.14 -18.49 -2.73
CA LYS A 127 -1.98 -17.50 -2.04
C LYS A 127 -3.45 -17.87 -2.11
N MET A 128 -3.99 -18.21 -3.28
CA MET A 128 -5.41 -18.57 -3.45
C MET A 128 -5.83 -19.77 -2.60
N VAL A 129 -4.90 -20.72 -2.36
CA VAL A 129 -5.17 -21.91 -1.54
C VAL A 129 -5.02 -21.61 -0.05
N ILE A 130 -4.02 -20.84 0.36
CA ILE A 130 -3.76 -20.61 1.79
C ILE A 130 -4.56 -19.44 2.38
N GLU A 131 -4.90 -18.42 1.59
CA GLU A 131 -5.62 -17.22 2.05
C GLU A 131 -6.94 -17.56 2.74
N PRO A 132 -7.81 -18.45 2.19
CA PRO A 132 -9.07 -18.79 2.86
C PRO A 132 -8.91 -19.51 4.21
N ILE A 133 -7.77 -20.17 4.45
CA ILE A 133 -7.50 -20.87 5.72
C ILE A 133 -7.23 -19.84 6.82
N PHE A 134 -6.34 -18.90 6.55
CA PHE A 134 -5.97 -17.86 7.52
C PHE A 134 -7.03 -16.75 7.66
N GLU A 135 -7.80 -16.48 6.60
CA GLU A 135 -8.84 -15.43 6.62
C GLU A 135 -9.92 -15.66 7.69
N ARG A 136 -10.21 -16.92 8.04
CA ARG A 136 -11.16 -17.27 9.11
C ARG A 136 -10.65 -16.95 10.51
N GLU A 137 -9.34 -16.82 10.67
CA GLU A 137 -8.69 -16.59 11.96
C GLU A 137 -8.26 -15.15 12.16
N PHE A 138 -8.07 -14.41 11.06
CA PHE A 138 -7.69 -13.00 11.15
C PHE A 138 -8.70 -12.19 11.94
N ALA A 139 -8.19 -11.52 12.97
CA ALA A 139 -9.02 -10.71 13.85
C ALA A 139 -9.83 -9.65 13.09
N GLU A 140 -11.03 -9.34 13.58
CA GLU A 140 -11.96 -8.41 12.93
C GLU A 140 -11.44 -6.99 12.78
N HIS A 141 -10.34 -6.62 13.42
CA HIS A 141 -9.76 -5.28 13.40
C HIS A 141 -8.53 -5.14 12.49
N SER A 142 -8.13 -6.24 11.83
CA SER A 142 -7.16 -6.21 10.73
C SER A 142 -7.89 -5.92 9.42
N HIS A 143 -7.54 -4.83 8.74
CA HIS A 143 -8.18 -4.38 7.50
C HIS A 143 -7.25 -4.41 6.27
N GLY A 144 -5.93 -4.53 6.47
CA GLY A 144 -4.96 -4.50 5.37
C GLY A 144 -4.91 -5.80 4.58
N PHE A 145 -4.91 -5.71 3.24
CA PHE A 145 -4.74 -6.83 2.31
C PHE A 145 -5.72 -8.00 2.47
N ARG A 146 -6.95 -7.74 2.92
CA ARG A 146 -8.01 -8.75 3.06
C ARG A 146 -9.11 -8.55 2.00
N PRO A 147 -9.67 -9.64 1.44
CA PRO A 147 -10.80 -9.54 0.52
C PRO A 147 -12.01 -8.89 1.19
N GLY A 148 -12.64 -7.92 0.53
CA GLY A 148 -13.84 -7.22 1.03
C GLY A 148 -13.61 -6.12 2.07
N ARG A 149 -12.37 -5.90 2.53
CA ARG A 149 -12.04 -4.83 3.50
C ARG A 149 -11.22 -3.74 2.82
N SER A 150 -11.71 -2.50 2.89
CA SER A 150 -11.05 -1.37 2.23
C SER A 150 -10.33 -0.46 3.22
N CYS A 151 -9.35 0.30 2.71
CA CYS A 151 -8.74 1.41 3.45
C CYS A 151 -9.80 2.38 4.03
N ARG A 152 -10.96 2.51 3.38
CA ARG A 152 -12.05 3.38 3.85
C ARG A 152 -12.69 2.85 5.13
N ASP A 153 -12.76 1.54 5.30
CA ASP A 153 -13.36 0.92 6.49
C ASP A 153 -12.47 1.10 7.70
N ALA A 154 -11.14 0.94 7.54
CA ALA A 154 -10.16 1.27 8.57
C ALA A 154 -10.27 2.74 9.01
N LEU A 155 -10.37 3.67 8.04
CA LEU A 155 -10.53 5.10 8.35
C LEU A 155 -11.86 5.44 9.02
N ARG A 156 -12.94 4.70 8.71
CA ARG A 156 -14.25 4.87 9.34
C ARG A 156 -14.20 4.38 10.79
N ARG A 157 -13.63 3.19 11.03
CA ARG A 157 -13.47 2.62 12.37
C ARG A 157 -12.68 3.55 13.29
N VAL A 158 -11.57 4.12 12.80
CA VAL A 158 -10.80 5.11 13.56
C VAL A 158 -11.63 6.33 13.92
N GLU A 159 -12.47 6.83 13.00
CA GLU A 159 -13.33 7.98 13.29
C GLU A 159 -14.41 7.66 14.34
N GLU A 160 -15.04 6.48 14.25
CA GLU A 160 -16.02 6.00 15.23
C GLU A 160 -15.42 5.86 16.63
N LEU A 161 -14.23 5.26 16.72
CA LEU A 161 -13.51 5.09 17.99
C LEU A 161 -13.09 6.43 18.62
N LEU A 162 -12.65 7.39 17.80
CA LEU A 162 -12.36 8.73 18.32
C LEU A 162 -13.64 9.45 18.77
N GLN A 163 -14.77 9.22 18.10
CA GLN A 163 -16.07 9.78 18.49
C GLN A 163 -16.64 9.15 19.76
N SER A 164 -16.33 7.88 20.03
CA SER A 164 -16.73 7.19 21.27
C SER A 164 -15.91 7.61 22.49
N GLY A 165 -14.88 8.44 22.32
CA GLY A 165 -14.10 9.01 23.42
C GLY A 165 -12.70 8.41 23.60
N LEU A 166 -12.24 7.53 22.71
CA LEU A 166 -10.87 7.02 22.72
C LEU A 166 -9.91 8.05 22.11
N VAL A 167 -9.52 9.03 22.92
CA VAL A 167 -8.79 10.22 22.45
C VAL A 167 -7.26 10.06 22.46
N HIS A 168 -6.70 9.03 23.06
CA HIS A 168 -5.25 8.80 23.03
C HIS A 168 -4.90 7.81 21.92
N VAL A 169 -4.19 8.28 20.89
CA VAL A 169 -3.83 7.47 19.72
C VAL A 169 -2.35 7.10 19.79
N VAL A 170 -2.05 5.82 19.84
CA VAL A 170 -0.68 5.30 19.64
C VAL A 170 -0.50 5.03 18.15
N ASP A 171 0.23 5.93 17.48
CA ASP A 171 0.64 5.78 16.08
C ASP A 171 1.89 4.89 16.05
N VAL A 172 1.84 3.77 15.34
CA VAL A 172 2.88 2.74 15.34
C VAL A 172 3.39 2.50 13.91
N ASP A 173 4.71 2.60 13.75
CA ASP A 173 5.41 2.27 12.50
C ASP A 173 6.49 1.22 12.79
N ILE A 174 6.39 0.06 12.15
CA ILE A 174 7.41 -1.00 12.24
C ILE A 174 8.52 -0.70 11.23
N LYS A 175 9.76 -0.67 11.71
CA LYS A 175 10.93 -0.37 10.86
C LYS A 175 11.17 -1.54 9.92
N GLY A 176 11.01 -1.30 8.61
CA GLY A 176 11.34 -2.29 7.60
C GLY A 176 10.54 -3.59 7.74
N CYS A 177 9.24 -3.52 8.07
CA CYS A 177 8.42 -4.70 8.39
C CYS A 177 8.62 -5.88 7.44
N PHE A 178 8.63 -5.64 6.12
CA PHE A 178 8.82 -6.73 5.15
C PHE A 178 10.25 -7.26 5.12
N ASP A 179 11.26 -6.45 5.44
CA ASP A 179 12.67 -6.80 5.34
C ASP A 179 13.20 -7.49 6.62
N SER A 180 12.51 -7.32 7.75
CA SER A 180 12.95 -7.80 9.08
C SER A 180 12.16 -8.99 9.63
N ILE A 181 11.22 -9.58 8.88
CA ILE A 181 10.45 -10.75 9.35
C ILE A 181 11.36 -11.99 9.40
N PRO A 182 11.57 -12.64 10.56
CA PRO A 182 12.38 -13.85 10.65
C PRO A 182 11.67 -15.03 9.96
N HIS A 183 12.38 -15.75 9.07
CA HIS A 183 11.77 -16.83 8.29
C HIS A 183 11.33 -18.00 9.15
N GLN A 184 12.17 -18.41 10.11
CA GLN A 184 11.89 -19.54 10.98
C GLN A 184 10.56 -19.34 11.73
N ARG A 185 10.41 -18.16 12.37
CA ARG A 185 9.19 -17.85 13.12
C ARG A 185 7.96 -17.72 12.22
N LEU A 186 8.11 -17.18 11.03
CA LEU A 186 7.03 -17.10 10.04
C LEU A 186 6.57 -18.51 9.60
N LEU A 187 7.50 -19.40 9.31
CA LEU A 187 7.19 -20.78 8.89
C LEU A 187 6.57 -21.59 10.03
N GLU A 188 7.00 -21.39 11.28
CA GLU A 188 6.34 -21.96 12.47
C GLU A 188 4.86 -21.55 12.54
N LEU A 189 4.56 -20.26 12.41
CA LEU A 189 3.19 -19.74 12.46
C LEU A 189 2.33 -20.28 11.31
N VAL A 190 2.90 -20.43 10.11
CA VAL A 190 2.20 -21.07 8.98
C VAL A 190 1.99 -22.57 9.26
N GLY A 191 2.99 -23.23 9.87
CA GLY A 191 2.98 -24.62 10.26
C GLY A 191 1.92 -24.99 11.31
N GLU A 192 1.49 -24.02 12.12
CA GLU A 192 0.38 -24.22 13.08
C GLU A 192 -0.96 -24.56 12.41
N ARG A 193 -1.12 -24.26 11.11
CA ARG A 193 -2.35 -24.53 10.35
C ARG A 193 -2.13 -25.35 9.10
N ILE A 194 -0.92 -25.33 8.54
CA ILE A 194 -0.56 -26.07 7.34
C ILE A 194 0.56 -27.04 7.69
N ALA A 195 0.23 -28.33 7.75
CA ALA A 195 1.19 -29.41 7.97
C ALA A 195 1.61 -30.11 6.66
N ASP A 196 1.28 -29.53 5.50
CA ASP A 196 1.75 -30.00 4.21
C ASP A 196 3.20 -29.55 3.98
N GLY A 197 4.14 -30.48 4.20
CA GLY A 197 5.58 -30.20 4.08
C GLY A 197 6.01 -29.70 2.70
N ARG A 198 5.29 -30.07 1.63
CA ARG A 198 5.60 -29.59 0.27
C ARG A 198 5.21 -28.13 0.08
N VAL A 199 4.08 -27.73 0.68
CA VAL A 199 3.66 -26.32 0.68
C VAL A 199 4.59 -25.47 1.52
N LEU A 200 4.97 -25.95 2.71
CA LEU A 200 5.93 -25.25 3.57
C LEU A 200 7.29 -25.07 2.87
N ALA A 201 7.82 -26.13 2.26
CA ALA A 201 9.06 -26.06 1.49
C ALA A 201 8.96 -25.10 0.29
N LEU A 202 7.80 -25.06 -0.39
CA LEU A 202 7.56 -24.11 -1.48
C LEU A 202 7.54 -22.66 -0.98
N ILE A 203 6.87 -22.38 0.14
CA ILE A 203 6.88 -21.04 0.77
C ILE A 203 8.29 -20.65 1.20
N GLU A 204 9.02 -21.56 1.84
CA GLU A 204 10.41 -21.37 2.24
C GLU A 204 11.30 -21.06 1.03
N SER A 205 11.13 -21.78 -0.08
CA SER A 205 11.89 -21.55 -1.31
C SER A 205 11.65 -20.15 -1.88
N PHE A 206 10.44 -19.59 -1.74
CA PHE A 206 10.15 -18.20 -2.14
C PHE A 206 10.80 -17.18 -1.21
N LEU A 207 10.88 -17.47 0.09
CA LEU A 207 11.53 -16.59 1.07
C LEU A 207 13.05 -16.55 0.87
N LYS A 208 13.65 -17.68 0.50
CA LYS A 208 15.09 -17.85 0.21
C LYS A 208 15.46 -17.54 -1.25
N GLN A 209 14.60 -16.86 -2.02
CA GLN A 209 14.95 -16.47 -3.38
C GLN A 209 16.15 -15.51 -3.39
N GLY A 210 17.17 -15.84 -4.19
CA GLY A 210 18.27 -14.94 -4.50
C GLY A 210 17.81 -13.67 -5.20
N ILE A 211 18.58 -12.61 -5.11
CA ILE A 211 18.26 -11.33 -5.76
C ILE A 211 19.31 -11.05 -6.83
N MET A 212 18.85 -10.93 -8.07
CA MET A 212 19.70 -10.49 -9.17
C MET A 212 19.69 -8.97 -9.24
N ASP A 213 20.86 -8.37 -9.12
CA ASP A 213 21.03 -6.94 -9.22
C ASP A 213 21.00 -6.44 -10.68
N GLN A 214 21.30 -5.16 -10.92
CA GLN A 214 21.32 -4.61 -12.29
C GLN A 214 22.61 -4.95 -13.07
N ALA A 215 23.67 -5.36 -12.37
CA ALA A 215 24.92 -5.79 -12.98
C ALA A 215 24.88 -7.27 -13.43
N GLY A 216 23.84 -8.01 -13.01
CA GLY A 216 23.66 -9.43 -13.31
C GLY A 216 24.26 -10.34 -12.24
N GLU A 217 24.77 -9.76 -11.14
CA GLU A 217 25.25 -10.51 -9.99
C GLU A 217 24.06 -11.03 -9.19
N ILE A 218 24.10 -12.32 -8.85
CA ILE A 218 23.08 -12.96 -8.02
C ILE A 218 23.59 -12.96 -6.59
N GLU A 219 22.97 -12.17 -5.73
CA GLU A 219 23.13 -12.33 -4.29
C GLU A 219 22.52 -13.69 -3.88
N PRO A 220 23.27 -14.56 -3.18
CA PRO A 220 22.77 -15.86 -2.76
C PRO A 220 21.52 -15.73 -1.86
N GLY A 221 20.69 -16.77 -1.95
CA GLY A 221 19.39 -16.88 -1.28
C GLY A 221 19.42 -17.18 0.21
N ASP A 222 20.56 -17.03 0.90
CA ASP A 222 20.74 -17.42 2.30
C ASP A 222 20.24 -16.36 3.30
N ARG A 223 19.18 -15.64 2.90
CA ARG A 223 18.53 -14.68 3.78
C ARG A 223 17.82 -15.45 4.88
N VAL A 224 18.11 -15.09 6.13
CA VAL A 224 17.43 -15.62 7.33
C VAL A 224 16.21 -14.78 7.73
N GLU A 225 16.09 -13.59 7.14
CA GLU A 225 15.03 -12.62 7.40
C GLU A 225 14.57 -11.91 6.11
N GLY A 226 13.33 -11.44 6.15
CA GLY A 226 12.73 -10.62 5.13
C GLY A 226 11.95 -11.40 4.06
N THR A 227 10.86 -10.81 3.59
CA THR A 227 10.04 -11.32 2.50
C THR A 227 10.32 -10.50 1.24
N PRO A 228 10.41 -11.11 0.04
CA PRO A 228 10.64 -10.37 -1.19
C PRO A 228 9.55 -9.30 -1.40
N GLN A 229 9.94 -8.02 -1.41
CA GLN A 229 9.03 -6.91 -1.70
C GLN A 229 8.62 -6.97 -3.18
N GLY A 230 7.39 -7.39 -3.47
CA GLY A 230 6.86 -7.53 -4.83
C GLY A 230 6.24 -8.89 -5.15
N GLY A 231 6.43 -9.88 -4.28
CA GLY A 231 5.71 -11.16 -4.36
C GLY A 231 4.22 -11.00 -4.02
N SER A 232 3.35 -11.72 -4.73
CA SER A 232 1.91 -11.68 -4.45
C SER A 232 1.56 -12.32 -3.09
N LEU A 233 2.44 -13.20 -2.61
CA LEU A 233 2.32 -13.92 -1.35
C LEU A 233 2.78 -13.10 -0.12
N SER A 234 3.74 -12.18 -0.29
CA SER A 234 4.37 -11.44 0.81
C SER A 234 3.40 -10.66 1.71
N PRO A 235 2.37 -9.96 1.18
CA PRO A 235 1.39 -9.27 2.03
C PRO A 235 0.60 -10.22 2.94
N LEU A 236 0.28 -11.42 2.47
CA LEU A 236 -0.43 -12.42 3.26
C LEU A 236 0.46 -12.96 4.38
N LEU A 237 1.72 -13.28 4.06
CA LEU A 237 2.70 -13.74 5.06
C LEU A 237 2.93 -12.70 6.16
N ALA A 238 3.06 -11.43 5.80
CA ALA A 238 3.16 -10.35 6.78
C ALA A 238 1.92 -10.27 7.67
N ASN A 239 0.72 -10.48 7.13
CA ASN A 239 -0.51 -10.52 7.92
C ASN A 239 -0.57 -11.72 8.87
N ILE A 240 -0.14 -12.91 8.44
CA ILE A 240 -0.04 -14.11 9.28
C ILE A 240 0.90 -13.85 10.44
N TYR A 241 2.07 -13.28 10.16
CA TYR A 241 3.08 -12.99 11.17
C TYR A 241 2.62 -11.97 12.22
N LEU A 242 1.82 -10.97 11.81
CA LEU A 242 1.28 -9.94 12.71
C LEU A 242 -0.04 -10.37 13.39
N ASN A 243 -0.66 -11.49 13.00
CA ASN A 243 -1.94 -11.92 13.59
C ASN A 243 -1.87 -12.22 15.11
N PRO A 244 -0.78 -12.79 15.67
CA PRO A 244 -0.65 -12.96 17.12
C PRO A 244 -0.69 -11.64 17.90
N LEU A 245 -0.22 -10.54 17.31
CA LEU A 245 -0.33 -9.20 17.89
C LEU A 245 -1.78 -8.72 17.93
N ASP A 246 -2.52 -8.93 16.84
CA ASP A 246 -3.94 -8.61 16.73
C ASP A 246 -4.74 -9.27 17.87
N HIS A 247 -4.54 -10.56 18.09
CA HIS A 247 -5.19 -11.28 19.20
C HIS A 247 -4.71 -10.83 20.58
N LEU A 248 -3.42 -10.48 20.75
CA LEU A 248 -2.90 -9.96 22.02
C LEU A 248 -3.60 -8.65 22.41
N MET A 249 -3.76 -7.74 21.45
CA MET A 249 -4.40 -6.44 21.69
C MET A 249 -5.89 -6.61 21.96
N SER A 250 -6.56 -7.49 21.21
CA SER A 250 -7.97 -7.82 21.47
C SER A 250 -8.19 -8.42 22.85
N ARG A 251 -7.32 -9.34 23.32
CA ARG A 251 -7.41 -9.90 24.69
C ARG A 251 -7.19 -8.86 25.78
N ARG A 252 -6.43 -7.81 25.49
CA ARG A 252 -6.22 -6.67 26.40
C ARG A 252 -7.36 -5.63 26.33
N GLY A 253 -8.34 -5.83 25.46
CA GLY A 253 -9.44 -4.89 25.24
C GLY A 253 -9.02 -3.60 24.53
N VAL A 254 -7.86 -3.59 23.87
CA VAL A 254 -7.35 -2.42 23.15
C VAL A 254 -7.95 -2.37 21.76
N GLU A 255 -8.53 -1.22 21.42
CA GLU A 255 -9.10 -0.96 20.09
C GLU A 255 -7.97 -0.60 19.11
N MET A 256 -7.53 -1.60 18.34
CA MET A 256 -6.50 -1.44 17.33
C MET A 256 -7.12 -1.37 15.93
N VAL A 257 -6.55 -0.57 15.03
CA VAL A 257 -6.86 -0.61 13.60
C VAL A 257 -5.56 -0.81 12.84
N ARG A 258 -5.44 -1.97 12.18
CA ARG A 258 -4.23 -2.34 11.41
C ARG A 258 -4.50 -2.36 9.91
N TYR A 259 -3.61 -1.73 9.15
CA TYR A 259 -3.57 -1.80 7.70
C TYR A 259 -2.15 -2.11 7.25
N ALA A 260 -1.86 -3.40 7.05
CA ALA A 260 -0.52 -3.91 6.78
C ALA A 260 0.45 -3.60 7.93
N ASP A 261 1.49 -2.81 7.65
CA ASP A 261 2.51 -2.31 8.58
C ASP A 261 2.08 -1.04 9.32
N ASP A 262 1.18 -0.24 8.74
CA ASP A 262 0.61 0.95 9.39
C ASP A 262 -0.49 0.51 10.38
N MET A 263 -0.28 0.72 11.68
CA MET A 263 -1.29 0.43 12.71
C MET A 263 -1.45 1.58 13.70
N VAL A 264 -2.68 1.77 14.15
CA VAL A 264 -3.02 2.74 15.19
C VAL A 264 -3.79 2.04 16.29
N MET A 265 -3.47 2.35 17.55
CA MET A 265 -4.21 1.87 18.71
C MET A 265 -4.86 3.07 19.38
N LEU A 266 -6.13 2.94 19.74
CA LEU A 266 -6.91 3.99 20.37
C LEU A 266 -7.22 3.61 21.81
N CYS A 267 -6.87 4.50 22.73
CA CYS A 267 -6.96 4.33 24.17
C CYS A 267 -7.78 5.48 24.77
N ARG A 268 -8.38 5.24 25.95
CA ARG A 268 -9.19 6.20 26.68
C ARG A 268 -8.35 7.21 27.43
N ASP A 269 -7.25 6.76 28.02
CA ASP A 269 -6.36 7.58 28.83
C ASP A 269 -4.88 7.39 28.45
N ALA A 270 -4.04 8.31 28.96
CA ALA A 270 -2.62 8.31 28.67
C ALA A 270 -1.89 7.10 29.28
N GLN A 271 -2.37 6.56 30.40
CA GLN A 271 -1.75 5.43 31.08
C GLN A 271 -1.96 4.15 30.27
N GLU A 272 -3.18 3.91 29.78
CA GLU A 272 -3.54 2.83 28.87
C GLU A 272 -2.70 2.91 27.58
N ALA A 273 -2.49 4.11 27.03
CA ALA A 273 -1.64 4.31 25.86
C ALA A 273 -0.17 3.94 26.14
N LEU A 274 0.37 4.31 27.31
CA LEU A 274 1.74 3.97 27.72
C LEU A 274 1.90 2.45 27.95
N THR A 275 0.97 1.83 28.67
CA THR A 275 0.97 0.38 28.92
C THR A 275 0.82 -0.41 27.63
N THR A 276 -0.02 0.07 26.70
CA THR A 276 -0.19 -0.52 25.37
C THR A 276 1.10 -0.43 24.55
N LEU A 277 1.75 0.74 24.54
CA LEU A 277 3.02 0.93 23.84
C LEU A 277 4.13 0.05 24.41
N GLN A 278 4.19 -0.11 25.74
CA GLN A 278 5.14 -1.00 26.39
C GLN A 278 4.90 -2.47 26.01
N ALA A 279 3.64 -2.93 26.08
CA ALA A 279 3.28 -4.29 25.69
C ALA A 279 3.59 -4.58 24.22
N LEU A 280 3.39 -3.60 23.34
CA LEU A 280 3.77 -3.68 21.94
C LEU A 280 5.29 -3.79 21.76
N ARG A 281 6.09 -3.02 22.52
CA ARG A 281 7.57 -3.13 22.50
C ARG A 281 8.04 -4.51 22.94
N GLU A 282 7.47 -5.04 24.02
CA GLU A 282 7.78 -6.37 24.54
C GLU A 282 7.36 -7.48 23.56
N TRP A 283 6.23 -7.32 22.88
CA TRP A 283 5.82 -8.25 21.83
C TRP A 283 6.74 -8.17 20.61
N ALA A 284 7.05 -6.96 20.13
CA ALA A 284 7.92 -6.75 18.98
C ALA A 284 9.33 -7.32 19.23
N ALA A 285 9.90 -7.08 20.40
CA ALA A 285 11.19 -7.65 20.79
C ALA A 285 11.19 -9.19 20.77
N ARG A 286 10.12 -9.82 21.28
CA ARG A 286 9.96 -11.28 21.24
C ARG A 286 9.71 -11.82 19.83
N ALA A 287 9.05 -11.05 18.98
CA ALA A 287 8.81 -11.43 17.60
C ALA A 287 10.11 -11.32 16.76
N GLY A 288 11.06 -10.47 17.17
CA GLY A 288 12.24 -10.12 16.38
C GLY A 288 12.03 -8.90 15.49
N LEU A 289 11.07 -8.03 15.84
CA LEU A 289 10.79 -6.78 15.11
C LEU A 289 11.26 -5.55 15.89
N GLU A 290 11.68 -4.52 15.16
CA GLU A 290 12.08 -3.22 15.71
C GLU A 290 11.02 -2.14 15.41
N LEU A 291 10.55 -1.44 16.44
CA LEU A 291 9.66 -0.29 16.29
C LEU A 291 10.43 0.97 15.94
N HIS A 292 9.88 1.82 15.08
CA HIS A 292 10.55 3.06 14.68
C HIS A 292 10.40 4.14 15.75
N ALA A 293 11.39 4.27 16.65
CA ALA A 293 11.35 5.17 17.82
C ALA A 293 10.91 6.63 17.52
N GLN A 294 11.32 7.20 16.38
CA GLN A 294 10.96 8.59 16.02
C GLN A 294 9.58 8.75 15.37
N LYS A 295 9.01 7.67 14.84
CA LYS A 295 7.71 7.72 14.15
C LYS A 295 6.60 7.23 15.06
N THR A 296 6.90 6.23 15.88
CA THR A 296 5.98 5.73 16.89
C THR A 296 5.80 6.79 17.96
N LYS A 297 4.57 7.28 18.13
CA LYS A 297 4.27 8.37 19.06
C LYS A 297 2.85 8.25 19.61
N ILE A 298 2.68 8.75 20.82
CA ILE A 298 1.36 8.92 21.43
C ILE A 298 0.86 10.32 21.07
N VAL A 299 -0.33 10.40 20.50
CA VAL A 299 -0.99 11.66 20.13
C VAL A 299 -2.28 11.76 20.92
N GLU A 300 -2.41 12.83 21.70
CA GLU A 300 -3.64 13.16 22.38
C GLU A 300 -4.57 13.93 21.43
N MET A 301 -5.66 13.30 21.02
CA MET A 301 -6.75 13.90 20.26
C MET A 301 -7.79 14.58 21.15
N GLY A 302 -7.56 14.66 22.47
CA GLY A 302 -8.39 15.37 23.45
C GLY A 302 -8.45 16.88 23.19
N GLN A 303 -7.31 17.46 22.80
CA GLN A 303 -7.15 18.91 22.76
C GLN A 303 -7.61 19.51 21.42
N PRO A 304 -8.30 20.66 21.42
CA PRO A 304 -8.68 21.35 20.19
C PRO A 304 -7.45 21.72 19.33
N GLY A 305 -7.46 21.34 18.05
CA GLY A 305 -6.33 21.57 17.13
C GLY A 305 -5.30 20.45 17.05
N SER A 306 -5.43 19.40 17.86
CA SER A 306 -4.66 18.15 17.75
C SER A 306 -4.87 17.47 16.40
N HIS A 307 -3.83 16.72 15.97
CA HIS A 307 -3.92 15.92 14.76
C HIS A 307 -2.95 14.73 14.75
N PHE A 308 -3.36 13.68 14.05
CA PHE A 308 -2.46 12.60 13.61
C PHE A 308 -2.70 12.28 12.14
N ASP A 309 -1.73 11.59 11.53
CA ASP A 309 -1.79 11.18 10.14
C ASP A 309 -1.94 9.66 10.09
N PHE A 310 -2.92 9.13 9.34
CA PHE A 310 -3.09 7.69 9.13
C PHE A 310 -3.60 7.42 7.70
N LEU A 311 -3.03 6.43 7.01
CA LEU A 311 -3.36 6.03 5.63
C LEU A 311 -3.47 7.22 4.64
N GLY A 312 -2.58 8.20 4.77
CA GLY A 312 -2.52 9.37 3.91
C GLY A 312 -3.59 10.43 4.19
N TYR A 313 -4.45 10.22 5.18
CA TYR A 313 -5.34 11.22 5.76
C TYR A 313 -4.72 11.84 7.01
N ARG A 314 -5.20 13.03 7.35
CA ARG A 314 -4.93 13.73 8.61
C ARG A 314 -6.24 13.86 9.35
N PHE A 315 -6.35 13.22 10.51
CA PHE A 315 -7.45 13.44 11.43
C PHE A 315 -7.14 14.70 12.23
N TRP A 316 -8.01 15.68 12.18
CA TRP A 316 -7.84 16.95 12.87
C TRP A 316 -9.06 17.25 13.73
N ARG A 317 -8.83 17.56 15.00
CA ARG A 317 -9.90 18.00 15.90
C ARG A 317 -10.10 19.50 15.76
N SER A 318 -11.34 19.89 15.43
CA SER A 318 -11.65 21.30 15.19
C SER A 318 -11.49 22.13 16.44
N LYS A 319 -10.75 23.25 16.31
CA LYS A 319 -10.62 24.27 17.36
C LYS A 319 -11.96 24.88 17.76
N THR A 320 -12.88 25.02 16.82
CA THR A 320 -14.15 25.73 17.02
C THR A 320 -15.28 24.78 17.41
N SER A 321 -15.45 23.68 16.68
CA SER A 321 -16.60 22.79 16.90
C SER A 321 -16.27 21.55 17.74
N GLY A 322 -15.00 21.32 18.08
CA GLY A 322 -14.55 20.10 18.75
C GLY A 322 -14.68 18.82 17.92
N ARG A 323 -15.31 18.88 16.74
CA ARG A 323 -15.56 17.74 15.85
C ARG A 323 -14.30 17.31 15.12
N ILE A 324 -14.20 16.02 14.85
CA ILE A 324 -13.10 15.42 14.09
C ILE A 324 -13.39 15.58 12.60
N ARG A 325 -12.39 16.02 11.85
CA ARG A 325 -12.46 16.18 10.40
C ARG A 325 -11.25 15.52 9.75
N ARG A 326 -11.49 14.89 8.60
CA ARG A 326 -10.46 14.24 7.79
C ARG A 326 -9.95 15.20 6.73
N PHE A 327 -8.66 15.49 6.72
CA PHE A 327 -7.97 16.26 5.69
C PHE A 327 -7.03 15.38 4.89
N ILE A 328 -6.63 15.82 3.71
CA ILE A 328 -5.56 15.15 2.96
C ILE A 328 -4.24 15.48 3.64
N ARG A 329 -3.44 14.46 3.97
CA ARG A 329 -2.11 14.66 4.56
C ARG A 329 -1.26 15.60 3.69
N PRO A 330 -0.58 16.62 4.26
CA PRO A 330 0.25 17.55 3.48
C PRO A 330 1.29 16.86 2.60
N LYS A 331 1.88 15.76 3.08
CA LYS A 331 2.82 14.93 2.31
C LYS A 331 2.17 14.29 1.08
N SER A 332 0.94 13.77 1.21
CA SER A 332 0.16 13.22 0.09
C SER A 332 -0.19 14.30 -0.93
N MET A 333 -0.53 15.51 -0.46
CA MET A 333 -0.78 16.67 -1.32
C MET A 333 0.49 17.08 -2.10
N LYS A 334 1.64 17.19 -1.42
CA LYS A 334 2.96 17.49 -2.03
C LYS A 334 3.33 16.43 -3.08
N LYS A 335 3.07 15.15 -2.78
CA LYS A 335 3.30 14.02 -3.70
C LYS A 335 2.46 14.14 -4.96
N MET A 336 1.16 14.39 -4.82
CA MET A 336 0.28 14.56 -5.98
C MET A 336 0.70 15.76 -6.83
N ARG A 337 1.02 16.90 -6.20
CA ARG A 337 1.59 18.06 -6.90
C ARG A 337 2.87 17.70 -7.66
N GLY A 338 3.77 16.92 -7.04
CA GLY A 338 4.98 16.40 -7.68
C GLY A 338 4.69 15.61 -8.96
N LYS A 339 3.71 14.69 -8.92
CA LYS A 339 3.29 13.90 -10.09
C LYS A 339 2.71 14.74 -11.23
N LEU A 340 2.05 15.86 -10.91
CA LEU A 340 1.43 16.73 -11.91
C LEU A 340 2.39 17.78 -12.49
N LYS A 341 3.46 18.13 -11.77
CA LYS A 341 4.44 19.15 -12.19
C LYS A 341 5.04 18.93 -13.58
N PRO A 342 5.48 17.71 -13.97
CA PRO A 342 6.08 17.46 -15.28
C PRO A 342 5.15 17.80 -16.46
N PHE A 343 3.86 17.48 -16.33
CA PHE A 343 2.85 17.72 -17.37
C PHE A 343 2.35 19.17 -17.43
N THR A 344 2.63 19.95 -16.38
CA THR A 344 2.16 21.32 -16.22
C THR A 344 3.32 22.30 -16.13
N ARG A 345 4.45 22.00 -16.81
CA ARG A 345 5.57 22.93 -16.97
C ARG A 345 5.09 24.17 -17.72
N ARG A 346 5.51 25.34 -17.28
CA ARG A 346 5.09 26.62 -17.88
C ARG A 346 5.46 26.73 -19.36
N THR A 347 6.60 26.15 -19.73
CA THR A 347 7.15 26.10 -21.10
C THR A 347 6.60 24.92 -21.90
N SER A 348 5.57 24.22 -21.42
CA SER A 348 4.98 23.10 -22.16
C SER A 348 4.42 23.58 -23.50
N GLY A 349 4.84 22.94 -24.59
CA GLY A 349 4.33 23.17 -25.95
C GLY A 349 3.03 22.42 -26.26
N GLN A 350 2.55 21.55 -25.37
CA GLN A 350 1.36 20.72 -25.63
C GLN A 350 0.05 21.53 -25.63
N SER A 351 -0.96 21.14 -26.42
CA SER A 351 -2.28 21.81 -26.35
C SER A 351 -2.92 21.70 -24.95
N MET A 352 -3.79 22.65 -24.58
CA MET A 352 -4.47 22.59 -23.29
C MET A 352 -5.34 21.34 -23.15
N SER A 353 -5.99 20.90 -24.24
CA SER A 353 -6.80 19.68 -24.27
C SER A 353 -5.95 18.43 -24.07
N ALA A 354 -4.73 18.38 -24.64
CA ALA A 354 -3.79 17.28 -24.41
C ALA A 354 -3.36 17.20 -22.93
N ILE A 355 -3.05 18.36 -22.33
CA ILE A 355 -2.71 18.43 -20.90
C ILE A 355 -3.91 17.99 -20.04
N ALA A 356 -5.12 18.46 -20.35
CA ALA A 356 -6.34 18.08 -19.62
C ALA A 356 -6.58 16.56 -19.67
N ARG A 357 -6.39 15.93 -20.84
CA ARG A 357 -6.51 14.47 -21.03
C ARG A 357 -5.55 13.68 -20.16
N VAL A 358 -4.32 14.17 -20.00
CA VAL A 358 -3.30 13.54 -19.14
C VAL A 358 -3.61 13.75 -17.65
N LEU A 359 -4.14 14.91 -17.27
CA LEU A 359 -4.46 15.24 -15.88
C LEU A 359 -5.71 14.54 -15.37
N ARG A 360 -6.75 14.39 -16.19
CA ARG A 360 -8.06 13.84 -15.82
C ARG A 360 -7.99 12.49 -15.08
N PRO A 361 -7.38 11.42 -15.62
CA PRO A 361 -7.36 10.13 -14.92
C PRO A 361 -6.55 10.18 -13.62
N ARG A 362 -5.50 11.01 -13.55
CA ARG A 362 -4.68 11.18 -12.34
C ARG A 362 -5.45 11.89 -11.24
N LEU A 363 -6.19 12.95 -11.58
CA LEU A 363 -7.04 13.69 -10.65
C LEU A 363 -8.26 12.87 -10.22
N ALA A 364 -8.88 12.13 -11.15
CA ALA A 364 -9.99 11.24 -10.84
C ALA A 364 -9.57 10.11 -9.88
N GLY A 365 -8.43 9.46 -10.12
CA GLY A 365 -7.89 8.46 -9.20
C GLY A 365 -7.56 9.04 -7.81
N PHE A 366 -7.00 10.25 -7.77
CA PHE A 366 -6.75 10.96 -6.52
C PHE A 366 -8.06 11.30 -5.78
N PHE A 367 -9.09 11.76 -6.50
CA PHE A 367 -10.41 12.01 -5.95
C PHE A 367 -11.03 10.74 -5.38
N ASN A 368 -11.04 9.65 -6.13
CA ASN A 368 -11.64 8.38 -5.70
C ASN A 368 -11.02 7.86 -4.40
N TYR A 369 -9.73 8.09 -4.18
CA TYR A 369 -9.08 7.76 -2.93
C TYR A 369 -9.40 8.76 -1.80
N PHE A 370 -9.39 10.07 -2.08
CA PHE A 370 -9.53 11.16 -1.09
C PHE A 370 -10.94 11.78 -0.98
N LYS A 371 -11.98 11.18 -1.56
CA LYS A 371 -13.33 11.77 -1.67
C LYS A 371 -13.98 12.10 -0.32
N HIS A 372 -13.59 11.40 0.75
CA HIS A 372 -14.09 11.61 2.10
C HIS A 372 -13.32 12.71 2.86
N ALA A 373 -12.28 13.30 2.27
CA ALA A 373 -11.59 14.44 2.86
C ALA A 373 -12.47 15.70 2.88
N ALA A 374 -12.11 16.64 3.74
CA ALA A 374 -12.74 17.94 3.84
C ALA A 374 -12.64 18.70 2.50
N ALA A 375 -13.72 19.39 2.12
CA ALA A 375 -13.82 20.18 0.87
C ALA A 375 -12.59 21.07 0.66
N VAL A 376 -12.14 21.72 1.73
CA VAL A 376 -11.03 22.66 1.71
C VAL A 376 -9.77 22.01 1.11
N SER A 377 -9.45 20.76 1.47
CA SER A 377 -8.28 20.08 0.91
C SER A 377 -8.39 19.87 -0.60
N LEU A 378 -9.58 19.53 -1.11
CA LEU A 378 -9.83 19.32 -2.53
C LEU A 378 -9.79 20.63 -3.31
N THR A 379 -10.45 21.67 -2.79
CA THR A 379 -10.46 23.01 -3.38
C THR A 379 -9.04 23.59 -3.47
N GLU A 380 -8.17 23.34 -2.48
CA GLU A 380 -6.76 23.78 -2.53
C GLU A 380 -5.94 23.07 -3.61
N MET A 381 -6.23 21.81 -3.92
CA MET A 381 -5.62 21.11 -5.05
C MET A 381 -6.12 21.70 -6.38
N ASP A 382 -7.43 21.88 -6.51
CA ASP A 382 -8.07 22.47 -7.69
C ASP A 382 -7.54 23.88 -8.00
N LYS A 383 -7.45 24.76 -6.99
CA LYS A 383 -6.83 26.10 -7.12
C LYS A 383 -5.41 26.00 -7.63
N TRP A 384 -4.61 25.08 -7.09
CA TRP A 384 -3.23 24.89 -7.50
C TRP A 384 -3.10 24.42 -8.95
N VAL A 385 -3.92 23.44 -9.37
CA VAL A 385 -3.96 22.94 -10.76
C VAL A 385 -4.35 24.07 -11.71
N ARG A 386 -5.44 24.80 -11.42
CA ARG A 386 -5.90 25.92 -12.25
C ARG A 386 -4.87 27.03 -12.35
N MET A 387 -4.21 27.40 -11.25
CA MET A 387 -3.12 28.38 -11.26
C MET A 387 -1.98 27.97 -12.21
N ARG A 388 -1.62 26.68 -12.25
CA ARG A 388 -0.59 26.18 -13.17
C ARG A 388 -1.03 26.23 -14.62
N LEU A 389 -2.25 25.78 -14.93
CA LEU A 389 -2.79 25.84 -16.29
C LEU A 389 -2.87 27.29 -16.80
N ARG A 390 -3.36 28.21 -15.97
CA ARG A 390 -3.33 29.66 -16.27
C ARG A 390 -1.92 30.19 -16.48
N SER A 391 -0.94 29.69 -15.72
CA SER A 391 0.46 30.14 -15.87
C SER A 391 1.07 29.69 -17.22
N ILE A 392 0.63 28.56 -17.77
CA ILE A 392 1.03 28.10 -19.11
C ILE A 392 0.40 29.03 -20.16
N LEU A 393 -0.91 29.28 -20.07
CA LEU A 393 -1.61 30.19 -20.98
C LEU A 393 -1.04 31.60 -20.95
N ARG A 394 -0.71 32.09 -19.75
CA ARG A 394 -0.02 33.37 -19.55
C ARG A 394 1.32 33.42 -20.30
N LYS A 395 2.13 32.35 -20.24
CA LYS A 395 3.39 32.28 -21.00
C LYS A 395 3.16 32.28 -22.50
N ARG A 396 2.15 31.55 -22.98
CA ARG A 396 1.78 31.51 -24.41
C ARG A 396 1.30 32.86 -24.92
N ALA A 397 0.65 33.64 -24.07
CA ALA A 397 0.27 35.03 -24.35
C ALA A 397 1.44 36.03 -24.18
N GLY A 398 2.70 35.58 -24.19
CA GLY A 398 3.89 36.43 -24.09
C GLY A 398 4.19 37.00 -22.69
N ARG A 399 3.41 36.66 -21.66
CA ARG A 399 3.55 37.28 -20.32
C ARG A 399 4.48 36.51 -19.39
N HIS A 400 5.13 37.24 -18.48
CA HIS A 400 6.05 36.71 -17.45
C HIS A 400 5.33 36.44 -16.11
N GLY A 401 5.98 35.72 -15.18
CA GLY A 401 5.43 35.38 -13.85
C GLY A 401 4.27 34.36 -13.78
N LYS A 402 3.97 33.87 -12.57
CA LYS A 402 2.82 32.97 -12.32
C LYS A 402 1.50 33.68 -12.65
N ALA A 403 0.43 32.93 -12.87
CA ALA A 403 -0.91 33.50 -13.03
C ALA A 403 -1.32 34.32 -11.80
N ARG A 404 -1.90 35.50 -12.02
CA ARG A 404 -2.30 36.47 -10.97
C ARG A 404 -3.50 37.28 -11.45
N GLY A 405 -4.35 37.74 -10.52
CA GLY A 405 -5.38 38.76 -10.74
C GLY A 405 -6.20 38.53 -12.02
N LEU A 406 -6.03 39.43 -13.00
CA LEU A 406 -6.73 39.48 -14.30
C LEU A 406 -6.68 38.17 -15.11
N ASP A 407 -5.69 37.30 -14.88
CA ASP A 407 -5.65 35.98 -15.55
C ASP A 407 -6.84 35.09 -15.13
N HIS A 408 -7.45 35.34 -13.97
CA HIS A 408 -8.63 34.62 -13.49
C HIS A 408 -9.90 35.02 -14.26
N GLN A 409 -9.95 36.27 -14.75
CA GLN A 409 -11.03 36.76 -15.60
C GLN A 409 -10.82 36.32 -17.05
N ARG A 410 -9.57 36.38 -17.54
CA ARG A 410 -9.22 35.97 -18.91
C ARG A 410 -9.41 34.47 -19.16
N TRP A 411 -9.09 33.66 -18.15
CA TRP A 411 -9.29 32.21 -18.18
C TRP A 411 -10.09 31.77 -16.95
N PRO A 412 -11.43 31.89 -17.02
CA PRO A 412 -12.32 31.56 -15.91
C PRO A 412 -12.28 30.06 -15.60
N ASN A 413 -12.82 29.65 -14.44
CA ASN A 413 -12.86 28.23 -14.09
C ASN A 413 -13.64 27.40 -15.13
N SER A 414 -14.70 27.98 -15.70
CA SER A 414 -15.52 27.36 -16.76
C SER A 414 -14.73 27.04 -18.03
N TYR A 415 -13.68 27.81 -18.35
CA TYR A 415 -12.79 27.52 -19.48
C TYR A 415 -12.09 26.17 -19.31
N PHE A 416 -11.58 25.88 -18.11
CA PHE A 416 -10.92 24.61 -17.83
C PHE A 416 -11.90 23.44 -17.72
N ALA A 417 -13.12 23.68 -17.23
CA ALA A 417 -14.18 22.69 -17.20
C ALA A 417 -14.57 22.25 -18.63
N LYS A 418 -14.73 23.20 -19.56
CA LYS A 418 -15.00 22.93 -20.99
C LYS A 418 -13.89 22.11 -21.65
N LEU A 419 -12.64 22.27 -21.22
CA LEU A 419 -11.50 21.49 -21.70
C LEU A 419 -11.40 20.07 -21.11
N GLY A 420 -12.32 19.70 -20.20
CA GLY A 420 -12.36 18.37 -19.58
C GLY A 420 -11.35 18.19 -18.44
N VAL A 421 -10.86 19.28 -17.83
CA VAL A 421 -10.05 19.19 -16.61
C VAL A 421 -10.95 18.73 -15.46
N PHE A 422 -10.55 17.66 -14.78
CA PHE A 422 -11.30 17.12 -13.64
C PHE A 422 -11.33 18.12 -12.47
N ASN A 423 -12.53 18.42 -11.96
CA ASN A 423 -12.77 19.32 -10.84
C ASN A 423 -13.12 18.50 -9.59
N LEU A 424 -12.23 18.53 -8.59
CA LEU A 424 -12.37 17.74 -7.36
C LEU A 424 -13.53 18.23 -6.49
N GLU A 425 -13.76 19.55 -6.45
CA GLU A 425 -14.84 20.15 -5.66
C GLU A 425 -16.22 19.82 -6.22
N GLU A 426 -16.41 19.93 -7.54
CA GLU A 426 -17.66 19.57 -8.22
C GLU A 426 -17.94 18.07 -8.09
N ALA A 427 -16.93 17.22 -8.29
CA ALA A 427 -17.07 15.78 -8.10
C ALA A 427 -17.52 15.42 -6.67
N ARG A 428 -17.03 16.13 -5.64
CA ARG A 428 -17.49 15.94 -4.25
C ARG A 428 -18.94 16.38 -4.06
N LYS A 429 -19.36 17.49 -4.67
CA LYS A 429 -20.75 17.96 -4.57
C LYS A 429 -21.70 16.93 -5.19
N LEU A 430 -21.36 16.41 -6.36
CA LEU A 430 -22.11 15.34 -7.03
C LEU A 430 -22.21 14.08 -6.16
N GLU A 431 -21.09 13.61 -5.60
CA GLU A 431 -21.08 12.45 -4.71
C GLU A 431 -22.00 12.63 -3.49
N LEU A 432 -21.96 13.81 -2.86
CA LEU A 432 -22.83 14.11 -1.72
C LEU A 432 -24.31 14.19 -2.11
N MET A 433 -24.62 14.69 -3.31
CA MET A 433 -25.99 14.69 -3.84
C MET A 433 -26.48 13.26 -4.07
N SER A 434 -25.66 12.41 -4.70
CA SER A 434 -26.00 11.00 -4.92
C SER A 434 -26.21 10.24 -3.62
N LEU A 435 -25.37 10.47 -2.60
CA LEU A 435 -25.51 9.83 -1.29
C LEU A 435 -26.78 10.29 -0.55
N ARG A 436 -27.15 11.56 -0.67
CA ARG A 436 -28.40 12.08 -0.10
C ARG A 436 -29.63 11.52 -0.81
N ALA A 437 -29.56 11.40 -2.14
CA ALA A 437 -30.63 10.77 -2.90
C ALA A 437 -30.81 9.31 -2.49
N ALA A 438 -29.71 8.56 -2.34
CA ALA A 438 -29.75 7.15 -1.93
C ALA A 438 -30.17 6.91 -0.47
N ALA A 439 -30.09 7.92 0.41
CA ALA A 439 -30.54 7.82 1.81
C ALA A 439 -32.02 8.24 2.00
N ASN A 440 -32.64 8.80 0.95
CA ASN A 440 -34.04 9.20 0.92
C ASN A 440 -34.93 8.17 0.21
N PHE A 441 -34.35 7.05 -0.24
CA PHE A 441 -35.01 5.81 -0.63
C PHE A 441 -34.73 4.77 0.45
#